data_AF-A0A258ZAW4-F1
#
_entry.id   AF-A0A258ZAW4-F1
#
_cell.length_a   1.000
_cell.length_b   1.000
_cell.length_c   1.000
_cell.angle_alpha   90.00
_cell.angle_beta   90.00
_cell.angle_gamma   90.00
#
_symmetry.space_group_name_H-M   'P 1'
#
loop_
_entity.id
_entity.type
_entity.pdbx_description
1 polymer ?
#
loop_
_entity_poly.entity_id
_entity_poly.type
_entity_poly.pdbx_seq_one_letter_code
_entity_poly.pdbx_strand_id
1 'polypeptide(L)'
;LLEDDGLSKAGEHREILEAYRMFAHDRGWMHRMREAVMSGLTAEGAVERVQSDTRARIMRASDPYLRERLHDLDDLANRLLRELTGRGRASDRTDLPENAVLVARNMSPAALLDYDRTRIRGLILEEGGTTSHVTIVARALGIAAVGQVENAAGLADPGDPVIVDGQAGEVHLRPPGDVEAAYAEKARFRARRQAQYAALRDLPSVTRDGVQVDLHLNAGLLVDLPHIAETGASGIGLFRTELQFMIASTFPRISEQLNLYRAVLDAAAGRPVTFRTLDIGGDKVLPYMRTVEEENPALGWRAIRLGLDRPGLLRSQLRALLRAGAGRDLRIMFPMIATAGEFDQAKAILERELTHLRKHGHVLPERVFVGAMVEVPSLLFELDEILSRVDFLSVGS
;
A
#
# COMPACT_ATOMS: atom_id res chain seq x y z
N LEU A 1 -1.64 -1.40 22.49
CA LEU A 1 -1.64 -1.31 21.01
C LEU A 1 -2.37 -2.48 20.36
N LEU A 2 -1.96 -3.74 20.55
CA LEU A 2 -2.72 -4.89 19.99
C LEU A 2 -4.00 -5.28 20.76
N GLU A 3 -4.13 -4.81 22.00
CA GLU A 3 -5.31 -5.05 22.87
C GLU A 3 -6.28 -3.85 22.90
N ASP A 4 -5.99 -2.78 22.17
CA ASP A 4 -6.80 -1.56 22.16
C ASP A 4 -7.82 -1.63 21.00
N ASP A 5 -9.11 -1.66 21.35
CA ASP A 5 -10.21 -2.13 20.50
C ASP A 5 -10.47 -1.23 19.27
N GLY A 6 -9.92 -0.01 19.27
CA GLY A 6 -9.98 0.93 18.14
C GLY A 6 -9.04 0.61 16.96
N LEU A 7 -7.99 -0.19 17.20
CA LEU A 7 -7.05 -0.67 16.16
C LEU A 7 -7.51 -2.00 15.52
N SER A 8 -8.59 -2.60 16.02
CA SER A 8 -9.09 -3.93 15.61
C SER A 8 -9.66 -3.98 14.18
N LYS A 9 -9.96 -2.83 13.54
CA LYS A 9 -10.67 -2.77 12.25
C LYS A 9 -9.81 -2.61 10.99
N ALA A 10 -8.48 -2.60 11.11
CA ALA A 10 -7.57 -2.47 9.97
C ALA A 10 -6.49 -3.57 9.98
N GLY A 11 -6.73 -4.66 9.25
CA GLY A 11 -5.91 -5.88 9.27
C GLY A 11 -4.43 -5.69 8.92
N GLU A 12 -4.08 -4.75 8.04
CA GLU A 12 -2.70 -4.49 7.61
C GLU A 12 -1.84 -3.83 8.69
N HIS A 13 -2.44 -2.99 9.54
CA HIS A 13 -1.74 -2.43 10.70
C HIS A 13 -1.39 -3.53 11.72
N ARG A 14 -2.22 -4.58 11.81
CA ARG A 14 -1.95 -5.73 12.66
C ARG A 14 -0.79 -6.56 12.14
N GLU A 15 -0.64 -6.74 10.82
CA GLU A 15 0.47 -7.50 10.23
C GLU A 15 1.82 -6.81 10.43
N ILE A 16 1.88 -5.48 10.26
CA ILE A 16 3.09 -4.70 10.60
C ILE A 16 3.40 -4.83 12.09
N LEU A 17 2.40 -4.63 12.96
CA LEU A 17 2.58 -4.78 14.41
C LEU A 17 2.94 -6.22 14.81
N GLU A 18 2.44 -7.23 14.10
CA GLU A 18 2.79 -8.65 14.28
C GLU A 18 4.22 -8.94 13.83
N ALA A 19 4.70 -8.34 12.74
CA ALA A 19 6.09 -8.43 12.31
C ALA A 19 7.02 -7.78 13.34
N TYR A 20 6.68 -6.58 13.83
CA TYR A 20 7.39 -5.92 14.93
C TYR A 20 7.38 -6.78 16.19
N ARG A 21 6.25 -7.45 16.50
CA ARG A 21 6.14 -8.40 17.62
C ARG A 21 7.01 -9.64 17.43
N MET A 22 7.09 -10.19 16.22
CA MET A 22 7.97 -11.33 15.91
C MET A 22 9.44 -10.97 16.10
N PHE A 23 9.88 -9.79 15.65
CA PHE A 23 11.24 -9.30 15.87
C PHE A 23 11.52 -8.99 17.34
N ALA A 24 10.57 -8.36 18.04
CA ALA A 24 10.70 -8.12 19.48
C ALA A 24 10.79 -9.43 20.29
N HIS A 25 10.21 -10.52 19.79
CA HIS A 25 10.33 -11.87 20.36
C HIS A 25 11.41 -12.73 19.71
N ASP A 26 12.27 -12.17 18.85
CA ASP A 26 13.36 -12.93 18.26
C ASP A 26 14.30 -13.42 19.36
N ARG A 27 14.36 -14.76 19.50
CA ARG A 27 15.14 -15.41 20.56
C ARG A 27 16.63 -15.10 20.44
N GLY A 28 17.16 -14.93 19.23
CA GLY A 28 18.57 -14.62 19.00
C GLY A 28 18.93 -13.18 19.39
N TRP A 29 18.06 -12.22 19.08
CA TRP A 29 18.21 -10.81 19.42
C TRP A 29 18.13 -10.61 20.93
N MET A 30 17.11 -11.19 21.57
CA MET A 30 16.97 -11.20 23.02
C MET A 30 18.14 -11.90 23.72
N HIS A 31 18.65 -12.99 23.16
CA HIS A 31 19.80 -13.70 23.74
C HIS A 31 21.07 -12.85 23.67
N ARG A 32 21.39 -12.24 22.52
CA ARG A 32 22.55 -11.34 22.39
C ARG A 32 22.49 -10.14 23.33
N MET A 33 21.30 -9.54 23.50
CA MET A 33 21.10 -8.46 24.46
C MET A 33 21.33 -8.92 25.89
N ARG A 34 20.81 -10.09 26.26
CA ARG A 34 21.05 -10.67 27.60
C ARG A 34 22.52 -11.01 27.83
N GLU A 35 23.22 -11.59 26.85
CA GLU A 35 24.65 -11.84 26.95
C GLU A 35 25.44 -10.54 27.14
N ALA A 36 25.09 -9.49 26.39
CA ALA A 36 25.71 -8.18 26.55
C ALA A 36 25.49 -7.60 27.96
N VAL A 37 24.28 -7.70 28.51
CA VAL A 37 24.01 -7.31 29.91
C VAL A 37 24.83 -8.17 30.89
N MET A 38 24.83 -9.49 30.72
CA MET A 38 25.59 -10.41 31.57
C MET A 38 27.11 -10.20 31.48
N SER A 39 27.60 -9.59 30.41
CA SER A 39 29.00 -9.19 30.25
C SER A 39 29.37 -7.90 31.00
N GLY A 40 28.41 -7.26 31.68
CA GLY A 40 28.62 -6.05 32.50
C GLY A 40 28.11 -4.74 31.87
N LEU A 41 27.40 -4.78 30.74
CA LEU A 41 26.77 -3.59 30.17
C LEU A 41 25.43 -3.29 30.86
N THR A 42 25.05 -2.01 30.90
CA THR A 42 23.68 -1.63 31.27
C THR A 42 22.69 -2.13 30.22
N ALA A 43 21.40 -2.17 30.56
CA ALA A 43 20.37 -2.60 29.62
C ALA A 43 20.36 -1.73 28.35
N GLU A 44 20.56 -0.43 28.50
CA GLU A 44 20.65 0.53 27.39
C GLU A 44 21.91 0.29 26.56
N GLY A 45 23.07 0.17 27.22
CA GLY A 45 24.34 -0.10 26.53
C GLY A 45 24.35 -1.44 25.80
N ALA A 46 23.64 -2.44 26.31
CA ALA A 46 23.44 -3.72 25.64
C ALA A 46 22.59 -3.58 24.37
N VAL A 47 21.52 -2.76 24.41
CA VAL A 47 20.68 -2.51 23.24
C VAL A 47 21.45 -1.74 22.16
N GLU A 48 22.15 -0.67 22.51
CA GLU A 48 22.98 0.11 21.58
C GLU A 48 24.07 -0.76 20.93
N ARG A 49 24.77 -1.59 21.73
CA ARG A 49 25.81 -2.48 21.21
C ARG A 49 25.25 -3.48 20.20
N VAL A 50 24.17 -4.18 20.55
CA VAL A 50 23.56 -5.19 19.67
C VAL A 50 23.00 -4.55 18.41
N GLN A 51 22.44 -3.35 18.51
CA GLN A 51 21.99 -2.55 17.36
C GLN A 51 23.16 -2.20 16.45
N SER A 52 24.26 -1.65 16.99
CA SER A 52 25.44 -1.23 16.23
C SER A 52 26.12 -2.42 15.53
N ASP A 53 26.26 -3.56 16.21
CA ASP A 53 26.81 -4.80 15.64
C ASP A 53 25.92 -5.36 14.52
N THR A 54 24.59 -5.19 14.65
CA THR A 54 23.63 -5.62 13.62
C THR A 54 23.66 -4.67 12.41
N ARG A 55 23.74 -3.36 12.64
CA ARG A 55 23.94 -2.33 11.61
C ARG A 55 25.22 -2.59 10.83
N ALA A 56 26.34 -2.82 11.50
CA ALA A 56 27.63 -3.06 10.85
C ALA A 56 27.62 -4.31 9.97
N ARG A 57 26.90 -5.37 10.38
CA ARG A 57 26.73 -6.59 9.57
C ARG A 57 25.84 -6.36 8.35
N ILE A 58 24.72 -5.66 8.52
CA ILE A 58 23.75 -5.41 7.46
C ILE A 58 24.30 -4.40 6.43
N MET A 59 25.01 -3.36 6.86
CA MET A 59 25.64 -2.39 5.95
C MET A 59 26.76 -3.02 5.08
N ARG A 60 27.32 -4.16 5.48
CA ARG A 60 28.25 -4.94 4.66
C ARG A 60 27.54 -5.86 3.66
N ALA A 61 26.23 -6.04 3.79
CA ALA A 61 25.44 -6.77 2.82
C ALA A 61 25.05 -5.83 1.65
N SER A 62 25.25 -6.30 0.42
CA SER A 62 24.94 -5.53 -0.80
C SER A 62 23.44 -5.41 -1.06
N ASP A 63 22.61 -6.22 -0.40
CA ASP A 63 21.18 -6.31 -0.61
C ASP A 63 20.43 -5.04 -0.14
N PRO A 64 19.77 -4.29 -1.05
CA PRO A 64 18.92 -3.16 -0.70
C PRO A 64 17.77 -3.50 0.26
N TYR A 65 17.23 -4.72 0.20
CA TYR A 65 16.14 -5.16 1.09
C TYR A 65 16.59 -5.29 2.55
N LEU A 66 17.82 -5.80 2.78
CA LEU A 66 18.39 -5.86 4.12
C LEU A 66 18.64 -4.45 4.69
N ARG A 67 19.00 -3.48 3.84
CA ARG A 67 19.13 -2.08 4.24
C ARG A 67 17.80 -1.45 4.63
N GLU A 68 16.70 -1.80 3.97
CA GLU A 68 15.37 -1.33 4.36
C GLU A 68 14.91 -1.94 5.70
N ARG A 69 15.19 -3.25 5.92
CA ARG A 69 14.95 -3.93 7.21
C ARG A 69 15.79 -3.41 8.37
N LEU A 70 16.94 -2.81 8.09
CA LEU A 70 17.75 -2.17 9.11
C LEU A 70 16.98 -1.04 9.81
N HIS A 71 16.17 -0.29 9.06
CA HIS A 71 15.36 0.79 9.62
C HIS A 71 14.29 0.29 10.59
N ASP A 72 13.64 -0.85 10.28
CA ASP A 72 12.68 -1.49 11.20
C ASP A 72 13.36 -1.93 12.51
N LEU A 73 14.55 -2.54 12.41
CA LEU A 73 15.35 -2.97 13.57
C LEU A 73 15.83 -1.78 14.42
N ASP A 74 16.23 -0.70 13.76
CA ASP A 74 16.62 0.53 14.43
C ASP A 74 15.45 1.15 15.19
N ASP A 75 14.25 1.16 14.60
CA ASP A 75 13.07 1.70 15.27
C ASP A 75 12.68 0.88 16.51
N LEU A 76 12.73 -0.45 16.41
CA LEU A 76 12.53 -1.35 17.56
C LEU A 76 13.57 -1.13 18.67
N ALA A 77 14.85 -1.02 18.32
CA ALA A 77 15.92 -0.76 19.28
C ALA A 77 15.75 0.61 19.95
N ASN A 78 15.45 1.65 19.18
CA ASN A 78 15.18 2.99 19.69
C ASN A 78 13.94 3.02 20.60
N ARG A 79 12.90 2.25 20.27
CA ARG A 79 11.70 2.12 21.12
C ARG A 79 12.04 1.45 22.44
N LEU A 80 12.80 0.36 22.41
CA LEU A 80 13.27 -0.32 23.62
C LEU A 80 14.15 0.60 24.49
N LEU A 81 15.05 1.38 23.89
CA LEU A 81 15.86 2.37 24.60
C LEU A 81 15.00 3.46 25.27
N ARG A 82 13.95 3.94 24.61
CA ARG A 82 13.00 4.91 25.20
C ARG A 82 12.26 4.33 26.41
N GLU A 83 11.86 3.06 26.34
CA GLU A 83 11.23 2.36 27.48
C GLU A 83 12.23 2.20 28.64
N LEU A 84 13.44 1.71 28.36
CA LEU A 84 14.47 1.46 29.37
C LEU A 84 14.94 2.76 30.07
N THR A 85 15.04 3.86 29.32
CA THR A 85 15.44 5.17 29.86
C THR A 85 14.32 5.91 30.59
N GLY A 86 13.13 5.32 30.73
CA GLY A 86 11.98 5.94 31.39
C GLY A 86 11.38 7.13 30.64
N ARG A 87 11.81 7.38 29.39
CA ARG A 87 11.25 8.38 28.47
C ARG A 87 10.03 7.84 27.69
N GLY A 88 9.62 6.59 27.96
CA GLY A 88 8.52 5.89 27.30
C GLY A 88 7.10 6.31 27.74
N ARG A 89 6.92 7.30 28.63
CA ARG A 89 5.57 7.75 28.95
C ARG A 89 5.01 8.62 27.83
N ALA A 90 3.82 8.23 27.40
CA ALA A 90 2.96 8.81 26.38
C ALA A 90 2.69 10.33 26.47
N SER A 91 3.20 11.05 27.47
CA SER A 91 2.88 12.46 27.72
C SER A 91 3.19 13.38 26.53
N ASP A 92 4.28 13.13 25.80
CA ASP A 92 4.68 14.00 24.69
C ASP A 92 3.92 13.68 23.39
N ARG A 93 3.25 12.52 23.30
CA ARG A 93 2.56 12.05 22.09
C ARG A 93 1.04 12.19 22.15
N THR A 94 0.46 12.24 23.35
CA THR A 94 -0.98 12.47 23.55
C THR A 94 -1.37 13.94 23.59
N ASP A 95 -0.42 14.84 23.84
CA ASP A 95 -0.65 16.29 23.92
C ASP A 95 -0.28 17.00 22.61
N LEU A 96 -0.70 16.44 21.47
CA LEU A 96 -0.57 17.13 20.18
C LEU A 96 -1.41 18.42 20.20
N PRO A 97 -1.04 19.48 19.49
CA PRO A 97 -1.98 20.56 19.18
C PRO A 97 -3.06 20.10 18.19
N GLU A 98 -4.17 20.83 18.09
CA GLU A 98 -5.09 20.62 16.97
C GLU A 98 -4.42 20.98 15.65
N ASN A 99 -4.67 20.18 14.61
CA ASN A 99 -4.09 20.34 13.28
C ASN A 99 -2.55 20.33 13.26
N ALA A 100 -1.93 19.46 14.06
CA ALA A 100 -0.49 19.29 14.16
C ALA A 100 0.15 18.88 12.83
N VAL A 101 1.34 19.42 12.58
CA VAL A 101 2.26 18.98 11.52
C VAL A 101 3.44 18.29 12.19
N LEU A 102 3.69 17.03 11.85
CA LEU A 102 4.83 16.29 12.37
C LEU A 102 6.07 16.60 11.53
N VAL A 103 7.15 17.00 12.18
CA VAL A 103 8.47 17.18 11.57
C VAL A 103 9.40 16.13 12.15
N ALA A 104 10.00 15.31 11.29
CA ALA A 104 10.95 14.30 11.73
C ALA A 104 12.06 14.11 10.70
N ARG A 105 13.24 13.71 11.17
CA ARG A 105 14.31 13.29 10.26
C ARG A 105 13.91 12.06 9.45
N ASN A 106 13.33 11.06 10.12
CA ASN A 106 12.78 9.86 9.53
C ASN A 106 11.65 9.33 10.43
N MET A 107 10.69 8.60 9.88
CA MET A 107 9.57 8.04 10.62
C MET A 107 9.14 6.69 10.02
N SER A 108 8.92 5.69 10.88
CA SER A 108 8.33 4.41 10.48
C SER A 108 6.80 4.53 10.34
N PRO A 109 6.16 3.70 9.51
CA PRO A 109 4.70 3.64 9.46
C PRO A 109 4.06 3.35 10.83
N ALA A 110 4.68 2.50 11.63
CA ALA A 110 4.20 2.19 12.99
C ALA A 110 4.25 3.42 13.90
N ALA A 111 5.31 4.22 13.81
CA ALA A 111 5.43 5.46 14.57
C ALA A 111 4.36 6.49 14.18
N LEU A 112 4.00 6.61 12.90
CA LEU A 112 2.91 7.48 12.45
C LEU A 112 1.55 7.04 13.03
N LEU A 113 1.32 5.73 13.12
CA LEU A 113 0.07 5.16 13.63
C LEU A 113 -0.09 5.26 15.15
N ASP A 114 1.00 5.49 15.89
CA ASP A 114 0.97 5.71 17.35
C ASP A 114 0.35 7.06 17.74
N TYR A 115 0.20 8.01 16.81
CA TYR A 115 -0.36 9.33 17.07
C TYR A 115 -1.88 9.40 16.80
N ASP A 116 -2.54 10.39 17.42
CA ASP A 116 -3.95 10.68 17.15
C ASP A 116 -4.12 11.26 15.74
N ARG A 117 -4.66 10.42 14.84
CA ARG A 117 -4.88 10.72 13.42
C ARG A 117 -5.87 11.86 13.20
N THR A 118 -6.77 12.10 14.16
CA THR A 118 -7.75 13.20 14.03
C THR A 118 -7.11 14.56 14.15
N ARG A 119 -5.92 14.63 14.77
CA ARG A 119 -5.22 15.88 15.07
C ARG A 119 -4.07 16.15 14.13
N ILE A 120 -3.56 15.16 13.40
CA ILE A 120 -2.47 15.34 12.44
C ILE A 120 -3.01 15.78 11.08
N ARG A 121 -2.42 16.82 10.51
CA ARG A 121 -2.75 17.33 9.16
C ARG A 121 -1.57 17.29 8.19
N GLY A 122 -0.35 17.21 8.69
CA GLY A 122 0.85 17.19 7.86
C GLY A 122 1.98 16.32 8.40
N LEU A 123 2.85 15.87 7.50
CA LEU A 123 4.07 15.14 7.78
C LEU A 123 5.22 15.70 6.93
N ILE A 124 6.31 16.08 7.57
CA ILE A 124 7.53 16.58 6.93
C ILE A 124 8.69 15.65 7.31
N LEU A 125 9.38 15.13 6.30
CA LEU A 125 10.50 14.21 6.49
C LEU A 125 11.77 14.73 5.83
N GLU A 126 12.89 14.70 6.56
CA GLU A 126 14.21 15.00 5.99
C GLU A 126 14.70 13.86 5.09
N GLU A 127 14.44 12.62 5.51
CA GLU A 127 14.80 11.39 4.80
C GLU A 127 13.54 10.64 4.37
N GLY A 128 13.53 10.12 3.14
CA GLY A 128 12.41 9.36 2.58
C GLY A 128 11.81 10.04 1.36
N GLY A 129 11.77 9.32 0.24
CA GLY A 129 11.18 9.78 -1.02
C GLY A 129 9.68 9.49 -1.14
N THR A 130 9.14 9.77 -2.32
CA THR A 130 7.74 9.47 -2.70
C THR A 130 7.39 7.98 -2.61
N THR A 131 8.40 7.09 -2.72
CA THR A 131 8.26 5.63 -2.61
C THR A 131 8.47 5.10 -1.19
N SER A 132 8.75 5.95 -0.20
CA SER A 132 8.91 5.52 1.18
C SER A 132 7.59 4.97 1.74
N HIS A 133 7.66 3.85 2.45
CA HIS A 133 6.52 3.18 3.06
C HIS A 133 5.65 4.13 3.90
N VAL A 134 6.27 5.07 4.64
CA VAL A 134 5.53 6.05 5.45
C VAL A 134 4.77 7.07 4.61
N THR A 135 5.28 7.47 3.44
CA THR A 135 4.61 8.40 2.51
C THR A 135 3.37 7.77 1.90
N ILE A 136 3.43 6.47 1.57
CA ILE A 136 2.28 5.69 1.10
C ILE A 136 1.20 5.64 2.19
N VAL A 137 1.58 5.33 3.43
CA VAL A 137 0.65 5.30 4.56
C VAL A 137 0.05 6.67 4.83
N ALA A 138 0.85 7.75 4.85
CA ALA A 138 0.36 9.11 5.06
C ALA A 138 -0.68 9.51 4.00
N ARG A 139 -0.44 9.17 2.73
CA ARG A 139 -1.39 9.41 1.62
C ARG A 139 -2.69 8.63 1.81
N ALA A 140 -2.61 7.37 2.22
CA ALA A 140 -3.79 6.54 2.49
C ALA A 140 -4.61 7.07 3.69
N LEU A 141 -3.96 7.76 4.63
CA LEU A 141 -4.59 8.42 5.78
C LEU A 141 -5.08 9.85 5.49
N GLY A 142 -4.91 10.36 4.27
CA GLY A 142 -5.29 11.73 3.91
C GLY A 142 -4.43 12.82 4.56
N ILE A 143 -3.21 12.48 5.01
CA ILE A 143 -2.25 13.40 5.62
C ILE A 143 -1.37 13.99 4.51
N ALA A 144 -1.22 15.32 4.48
CA ALA A 144 -0.30 15.96 3.53
C ALA A 144 1.15 15.63 3.89
N ALA A 145 1.90 15.01 2.98
CA ALA A 145 3.26 14.59 3.25
C ALA A 145 4.26 15.17 2.25
N VAL A 146 5.38 15.69 2.75
CA VAL A 146 6.54 16.12 1.95
C VAL A 146 7.78 15.46 2.53
N GLY A 147 8.52 14.74 1.70
CA GLY A 147 9.80 14.12 2.06
C GLY A 147 10.97 14.84 1.40
N GLN A 148 12.20 14.49 1.80
CA GLN A 148 13.45 15.08 1.32
C GLN A 148 13.59 16.58 1.63
N VAL A 149 13.03 17.02 2.76
CA VAL A 149 13.17 18.42 3.21
C VAL A 149 14.44 18.55 4.05
N GLU A 150 15.51 19.03 3.45
CA GLU A 150 16.81 19.15 4.13
C GLU A 150 16.72 19.96 5.43
N ASN A 151 17.23 19.38 6.52
CA ASN A 151 17.32 20.01 7.84
C ASN A 151 15.99 20.55 8.40
N ALA A 152 14.86 19.96 8.03
CA ALA A 152 13.53 20.37 8.51
C ALA A 152 13.44 20.39 10.05
N ALA A 153 13.98 19.39 10.74
CA ALA A 153 13.96 19.29 12.19
C ALA A 153 14.91 20.30 12.87
N GLY A 154 15.92 20.79 12.15
CA GLY A 154 16.79 21.87 12.62
C GLY A 154 16.24 23.27 12.35
N LEU A 155 15.27 23.41 11.43
CA LEU A 155 14.69 24.69 11.03
C LEU A 155 13.35 25.01 11.72
N ALA A 156 12.63 23.97 12.16
CA ALA A 156 11.31 24.07 12.77
C ALA A 156 11.39 23.94 14.30
N ASP A 157 10.69 24.82 15.01
CA ASP A 157 10.53 24.77 16.45
C ASP A 157 9.10 24.32 16.83
N PRO A 158 8.92 23.62 17.97
CA PRO A 158 7.59 23.26 18.44
C PRO A 158 6.69 24.49 18.59
N GLY A 159 5.52 24.46 17.93
CA GLY A 159 4.53 25.53 17.96
C GLY A 159 4.60 26.50 16.78
N ASP A 160 5.57 26.35 15.88
CA ASP A 160 5.63 27.18 14.67
C ASP A 160 4.41 26.98 13.77
N PRO A 161 3.90 28.06 13.15
CA PRO A 161 2.95 27.94 12.06
C PRO A 161 3.67 27.37 10.83
N VAL A 162 3.09 26.32 10.25
CA VAL A 162 3.66 25.60 9.11
C VAL A 162 2.58 25.35 8.06
N ILE A 163 2.93 25.58 6.79
CA ILE A 163 2.12 25.19 5.64
C ILE A 163 2.84 24.04 4.93
N VAL A 164 2.10 22.95 4.68
CA VAL A 164 2.57 21.78 3.92
C VAL A 164 1.78 21.68 2.63
N ASP A 165 2.41 21.89 1.48
CA ASP A 165 1.81 21.65 0.17
C ASP A 165 2.37 20.35 -0.44
N GLY A 166 1.71 19.24 -0.14
CA GLY A 166 2.06 17.93 -0.69
C GLY A 166 1.88 17.79 -2.21
N GLN A 167 1.21 18.74 -2.88
CA GLN A 167 1.09 18.74 -4.33
C GLN A 167 2.27 19.45 -5.00
N ALA A 168 2.70 20.58 -4.44
CA ALA A 168 3.88 21.31 -4.91
C ALA A 168 5.20 20.71 -4.39
N GLY A 169 5.14 19.92 -3.32
CA GLY A 169 6.33 19.43 -2.62
C GLY A 169 7.00 20.52 -1.78
N GLU A 170 6.24 21.54 -1.35
CA GLU A 170 6.76 22.71 -0.65
C GLU A 170 6.35 22.71 0.82
N VAL A 171 7.25 23.23 1.67
CA VAL A 171 7.00 23.48 3.09
C VAL A 171 7.36 24.92 3.39
N HIS A 172 6.44 25.65 4.00
CA HIS A 172 6.68 27.01 4.47
C HIS A 172 6.66 27.01 6.00
N LEU A 173 7.82 27.25 6.61
CA LEU A 173 7.99 27.39 8.06
C LEU A 173 7.88 28.88 8.43
N ARG A 174 7.06 29.20 9.42
CA ARG A 174 6.79 30.59 9.85
C ARG A 174 6.45 31.52 8.67
N PRO A 175 5.45 31.15 7.83
CA PRO A 175 5.12 31.92 6.64
C PRO A 175 4.67 33.35 7.01
N PRO A 176 4.99 34.36 6.19
CA PRO A 176 4.43 35.69 6.38
C PRO A 176 2.92 35.69 6.08
N GLY A 177 2.19 36.65 6.67
CA GLY A 177 0.72 36.65 6.65
C GLY A 177 0.08 36.75 5.25
N ASP A 178 0.80 37.26 4.25
CA ASP A 178 0.37 37.26 2.85
C ASP A 178 0.41 35.85 2.24
N VAL A 179 1.44 35.06 2.56
CA VAL A 179 1.54 33.64 2.17
C VAL A 179 0.46 32.83 2.89
N GLU A 180 0.22 33.07 4.18
CA GLU A 180 -0.88 32.43 4.92
C GLU A 180 -2.25 32.72 4.28
N ALA A 181 -2.53 33.99 3.95
CA ALA A 181 -3.78 34.39 3.32
C ALA A 181 -3.96 33.75 1.93
N ALA A 182 -2.89 33.69 1.13
CA ALA A 182 -2.93 33.06 -0.19
C ALA A 182 -3.25 31.56 -0.10
N TYR A 183 -2.61 30.84 0.84
CA TYR A 183 -2.87 29.42 1.06
C TYR A 183 -4.26 29.17 1.69
N ALA A 184 -4.73 30.06 2.57
CA ALA A 184 -6.08 29.99 3.11
C ALA A 184 -7.15 30.15 2.00
N GLU A 185 -6.96 31.09 1.07
CA GLU A 185 -7.83 31.24 -0.10
C GLU A 185 -7.75 30.05 -1.05
N LYS A 186 -6.54 29.51 -1.28
CA LYS A 186 -6.35 28.26 -2.05
C LYS A 186 -7.10 27.09 -1.41
N ALA A 187 -7.05 26.97 -0.09
CA ALA A 187 -7.78 25.95 0.67
C ALA A 187 -9.30 26.16 0.60
N ARG A 188 -9.79 27.39 0.74
CA ARG A 188 -11.22 27.73 0.58
C ARG A 188 -11.73 27.44 -0.82
N PHE A 189 -10.96 27.76 -1.86
CA PHE A 189 -11.31 27.44 -3.24
C PHE A 189 -11.39 25.93 -3.49
N ARG A 190 -10.41 25.17 -2.94
CA ARG A 190 -10.46 23.69 -2.94
C ARG A 190 -11.70 23.17 -2.20
N ALA A 191 -12.02 23.71 -1.03
CA ALA A 191 -13.21 23.32 -0.26
C ALA A 191 -14.52 23.63 -1.01
N ARG A 192 -14.62 24.78 -1.69
CA ARG A 192 -15.76 25.11 -2.56
C ARG A 192 -15.90 24.13 -3.72
N ARG A 193 -14.80 23.79 -4.40
CA ARG A 193 -14.80 22.75 -5.45
C ARG A 193 -15.20 21.39 -4.89
N GLN A 194 -14.70 21.01 -3.72
CA GLN A 194 -15.07 19.76 -3.07
C GLN A 194 -16.56 19.70 -2.74
N ALA A 195 -17.14 20.81 -2.28
CA ALA A 195 -18.58 20.92 -2.06
C ALA A 195 -19.38 20.80 -3.37
N GLN A 196 -18.88 21.40 -4.47
CA GLN A 196 -19.48 21.21 -5.79
C GLN A 196 -19.43 19.75 -6.24
N TYR A 197 -18.31 19.05 -6.04
CA TYR A 197 -18.18 17.63 -6.38
C TYR A 197 -19.07 16.74 -5.50
N ALA A 198 -19.17 17.04 -4.21
CA ALA A 198 -20.08 16.34 -3.31
C ALA A 198 -21.55 16.45 -3.77
N ALA A 199 -21.94 17.59 -4.35
CA ALA A 199 -23.28 17.76 -4.93
C ALA A 199 -23.51 16.94 -6.22
N LEU A 200 -22.44 16.48 -6.89
CA LEU A 200 -22.54 15.61 -8.08
C LEU A 200 -22.67 14.13 -7.74
N ARG A 201 -22.42 13.74 -6.48
CA ARG A 201 -22.34 12.35 -6.02
C ARG A 201 -23.54 11.48 -6.45
N ASP A 202 -24.75 12.02 -6.31
CA ASP A 202 -25.99 11.28 -6.57
C ASP A 202 -26.56 11.54 -7.98
N LEU A 203 -25.85 12.31 -8.81
CA LEU A 203 -26.27 12.58 -10.19
C LEU A 203 -25.85 11.42 -11.12
N PRO A 204 -26.68 11.09 -12.12
CA PRO A 204 -26.32 10.08 -13.11
C PRO A 204 -25.16 10.57 -13.97
N SER A 205 -24.23 9.67 -14.27
CA SER A 205 -23.09 9.92 -15.14
C SER A 205 -23.47 9.75 -16.62
N VAL A 206 -24.16 10.77 -17.15
CA VAL A 206 -24.68 10.81 -18.53
C VAL A 206 -24.17 12.05 -19.24
N THR A 207 -23.70 11.89 -20.47
CA THR A 207 -23.24 13.01 -21.32
C THR A 207 -24.41 13.90 -21.75
N ARG A 208 -24.11 15.09 -22.29
CA ARG A 208 -25.15 16.04 -22.75
C ARG A 208 -26.04 15.49 -23.88
N ASP A 209 -25.52 14.54 -24.65
CA ASP A 209 -26.21 13.84 -25.73
C ASP A 209 -26.81 12.48 -25.29
N GLY A 210 -26.80 12.18 -23.99
CA GLY A 210 -27.54 11.04 -23.43
C GLY A 210 -26.77 9.72 -23.35
N VAL A 211 -25.46 9.71 -23.59
CA VAL A 211 -24.62 8.52 -23.45
C VAL A 211 -24.29 8.28 -21.98
N GLN A 212 -24.68 7.12 -21.46
CA GLN A 212 -24.33 6.72 -20.09
C GLN A 212 -22.87 6.24 -20.04
N VAL A 213 -22.13 6.71 -19.03
CA VAL A 213 -20.75 6.31 -18.76
C VAL A 213 -20.64 5.94 -17.29
N ASP A 214 -20.24 4.71 -16.97
CA ASP A 214 -20.05 4.32 -15.57
C ASP A 214 -18.74 4.89 -15.02
N LEU A 215 -18.81 5.54 -13.86
CA LEU A 215 -17.65 6.07 -13.15
C LEU A 215 -17.25 5.09 -12.05
N HIS A 216 -16.08 4.49 -12.21
CA HIS A 216 -15.56 3.51 -11.27
C HIS A 216 -14.36 4.04 -10.48
N LEU A 217 -14.19 3.52 -9.26
CA LEU A 217 -13.02 3.78 -8.43
C LEU A 217 -11.86 2.87 -8.82
N ASN A 218 -10.64 3.41 -8.77
CA ASN A 218 -9.42 2.61 -8.73
C ASN A 218 -8.98 2.47 -7.27
N ALA A 219 -8.78 1.25 -6.81
CA ALA A 219 -8.41 0.95 -5.44
C ALA A 219 -7.20 0.00 -5.40
N GLY A 220 -6.46 0.03 -4.29
CA GLY A 220 -5.37 -0.92 -4.02
C GLY A 220 -5.34 -1.42 -2.59
N LEU A 221 -6.11 -0.81 -1.69
CA LEU A 221 -6.20 -1.14 -0.27
C LEU A 221 -7.65 -1.22 0.20
N LEU A 222 -7.87 -1.90 1.34
CA LEU A 222 -9.19 -1.93 1.99
C LEU A 222 -9.64 -0.54 2.48
N VAL A 223 -8.69 0.35 2.82
CA VAL A 223 -8.98 1.72 3.26
C VAL A 223 -9.58 2.58 2.13
N ASP A 224 -9.42 2.18 0.86
CA ASP A 224 -10.01 2.89 -0.28
C ASP A 224 -11.51 2.60 -0.43
N LEU A 225 -12.01 1.50 0.15
CA LEU A 225 -13.37 0.99 -0.11
C LEU A 225 -14.50 1.86 0.45
N PRO A 226 -14.38 2.50 1.64
CA PRO A 226 -15.36 3.48 2.09
C PRO A 226 -15.60 4.62 1.08
N HIS A 227 -14.58 4.99 0.30
CA HIS A 227 -14.70 6.05 -0.71
C HIS A 227 -15.68 5.71 -1.84
N ILE A 228 -16.02 4.44 -2.07
CA ILE A 228 -17.05 4.04 -3.06
C ILE A 228 -18.38 4.69 -2.70
N ALA A 229 -18.76 4.62 -1.42
CA ALA A 229 -19.99 5.23 -0.95
C ALA A 229 -19.88 6.75 -1.05
N GLU A 230 -18.78 7.35 -0.59
CA GLU A 230 -18.58 8.80 -0.54
C GLU A 230 -18.56 9.47 -1.91
N THR A 231 -18.03 8.79 -2.92
CA THR A 231 -17.89 9.31 -4.30
C THR A 231 -19.12 9.03 -5.18
N GLY A 232 -19.98 8.09 -4.79
CA GLY A 232 -21.10 7.66 -5.63
C GLY A 232 -20.67 6.76 -6.80
N ALA A 233 -19.46 6.18 -6.73
CA ALA A 233 -18.93 5.34 -7.81
C ALA A 233 -19.84 4.12 -8.09
N SER A 234 -20.00 3.81 -9.37
CA SER A 234 -20.79 2.65 -9.84
C SER A 234 -20.15 1.31 -9.47
N GLY A 235 -18.87 1.30 -9.10
CA GLY A 235 -18.11 0.12 -8.70
C GLY A 235 -16.60 0.37 -8.63
N ILE A 236 -15.82 -0.72 -8.58
CA ILE A 236 -14.36 -0.70 -8.64
C ILE A 236 -13.91 -1.18 -10.02
N GLY A 237 -13.33 -0.28 -10.80
CA GLY A 237 -12.92 -0.51 -12.19
C GLY A 237 -11.54 -1.15 -12.28
N LEU A 238 -10.74 -0.99 -11.23
CA LEU A 238 -9.43 -1.59 -11.07
C LEU A 238 -9.14 -1.75 -9.57
N PHE A 239 -9.08 -2.98 -9.11
CA PHE A 239 -8.48 -3.33 -7.83
C PHE A 239 -7.06 -3.87 -8.08
N ARG A 240 -6.05 -3.09 -7.66
CA ARG A 240 -4.64 -3.43 -7.75
C ARG A 240 -4.30 -4.44 -6.65
N THR A 241 -3.85 -5.62 -7.04
CA THR A 241 -3.55 -6.67 -6.07
C THR A 241 -2.11 -6.62 -5.57
N GLU A 242 -1.23 -5.91 -6.27
CA GLU A 242 0.22 -5.92 -6.04
C GLU A 242 0.64 -5.46 -4.64
N LEU A 243 -0.10 -4.49 -4.08
CA LEU A 243 0.29 -3.85 -2.85
C LEU A 243 0.33 -4.82 -1.67
N GLN A 244 -0.63 -5.76 -1.59
CA GLN A 244 -0.63 -6.83 -0.59
C GLN A 244 0.62 -7.72 -0.69
N PHE A 245 1.11 -7.97 -1.91
CA PHE A 245 2.31 -8.79 -2.11
C PHE A 245 3.58 -8.01 -1.74
N MET A 246 3.61 -6.71 -2.01
CA MET A 246 4.76 -5.86 -1.69
C MET A 246 4.95 -5.66 -0.19
N ILE A 247 3.87 -5.46 0.56
CA ILE A 247 3.93 -5.23 2.02
C ILE A 247 4.18 -6.51 2.82
N ALA A 248 3.84 -7.68 2.26
CA ALA A 248 3.96 -8.95 2.96
C ALA A 248 5.44 -9.36 3.13
N SER A 249 5.77 -9.92 4.29
CA SER A 249 7.12 -10.45 4.57
C SER A 249 7.42 -11.76 3.83
N THR A 250 6.37 -12.48 3.43
CA THR A 250 6.42 -13.71 2.64
C THR A 250 5.29 -13.72 1.62
N PHE A 251 5.39 -14.56 0.59
CA PHE A 251 4.33 -14.69 -0.40
C PHE A 251 2.97 -15.00 0.28
N PRO A 252 1.95 -14.15 0.10
CA PRO A 252 0.65 -14.32 0.75
C PRO A 252 0.03 -15.68 0.47
N ARG A 253 -0.43 -16.34 1.52
CA ARG A 253 -1.13 -17.63 1.41
C ARG A 253 -2.46 -17.44 0.69
N ILE A 254 -2.96 -18.51 0.07
CA ILE A 254 -4.26 -18.52 -0.61
C ILE A 254 -5.40 -18.07 0.33
N SER A 255 -5.33 -18.41 1.61
CA SER A 255 -6.30 -17.98 2.63
C SER A 255 -6.30 -16.47 2.87
N GLU A 256 -5.13 -15.84 2.87
CA GLU A 256 -4.98 -14.38 3.09
C GLU A 256 -5.50 -13.61 1.88
N GLN A 257 -5.13 -14.04 0.68
CA GLN A 257 -5.65 -13.49 -0.57
C GLN A 257 -7.18 -13.66 -0.67
N LEU A 258 -7.70 -14.84 -0.31
CA LEU A 258 -9.13 -15.11 -0.29
C LEU A 258 -9.88 -14.17 0.66
N ASN A 259 -9.37 -13.97 1.87
CA ASN A 259 -9.98 -13.08 2.85
C ASN A 259 -9.98 -11.63 2.35
N LEU A 260 -8.88 -11.16 1.75
CA LEU A 260 -8.82 -9.84 1.14
C LEU A 260 -9.88 -9.68 0.04
N TYR A 261 -9.91 -10.58 -0.94
CA TYR A 261 -10.81 -10.46 -2.08
C TYR A 261 -12.28 -10.54 -1.68
N ARG A 262 -12.61 -11.34 -0.65
CA ARG A 262 -13.96 -11.35 -0.06
C ARG A 262 -14.30 -10.02 0.61
N ALA A 263 -13.40 -9.48 1.42
CA ALA A 263 -13.62 -8.19 2.07
C ALA A 263 -13.86 -7.07 1.05
N VAL A 264 -13.13 -7.08 -0.08
CA VAL A 264 -13.33 -6.15 -1.19
C VAL A 264 -14.72 -6.32 -1.82
N LEU A 265 -15.11 -7.56 -2.15
CA LEU A 265 -16.41 -7.87 -2.76
C LEU A 265 -17.58 -7.55 -1.82
N ASP A 266 -17.42 -7.76 -0.52
CA ASP A 266 -18.43 -7.45 0.50
C ASP A 266 -18.59 -5.93 0.65
N ALA A 267 -17.49 -5.18 0.71
CA ALA A 267 -17.53 -3.72 0.80
C ALA A 267 -18.11 -3.05 -0.45
N ALA A 268 -17.94 -3.66 -1.62
CA ALA A 268 -18.56 -3.19 -2.86
C ALA A 268 -20.10 -3.29 -2.85
N ALA A 269 -20.69 -4.06 -1.93
CA ALA A 269 -22.13 -4.17 -1.72
C ALA A 269 -22.92 -4.51 -3.01
N GLY A 270 -22.41 -5.48 -3.78
CA GLY A 270 -23.02 -5.92 -5.04
C GLY A 270 -22.62 -5.11 -6.28
N ARG A 271 -21.89 -3.99 -6.12
CA ARG A 271 -21.30 -3.26 -7.24
C ARG A 271 -20.19 -4.08 -7.90
N PRO A 272 -19.96 -3.92 -9.22
CA PRO A 272 -18.91 -4.64 -9.93
C PRO A 272 -17.51 -4.30 -9.39
N VAL A 273 -16.65 -5.32 -9.30
CA VAL A 273 -15.25 -5.20 -8.92
C VAL A 273 -14.38 -5.91 -9.93
N THR A 274 -13.47 -5.18 -10.56
CA THR A 274 -12.48 -5.72 -11.49
C THR A 274 -11.13 -5.89 -10.81
N PHE A 275 -10.74 -7.12 -10.54
CA PHE A 275 -9.43 -7.45 -9.99
C PHE A 275 -8.39 -7.55 -11.10
N ARG A 276 -7.26 -6.84 -10.95
CA ARG A 276 -6.08 -7.07 -11.77
C ARG A 276 -5.23 -8.16 -11.13
N THR A 277 -4.86 -9.18 -11.90
CA THR A 277 -3.86 -10.14 -11.41
C THR A 277 -2.53 -9.46 -11.18
N LEU A 278 -1.65 -10.14 -10.46
CA LEU A 278 -0.39 -9.59 -9.96
C LEU A 278 0.50 -8.97 -11.07
N ASP A 279 0.67 -7.64 -11.03
CA ASP A 279 1.61 -6.85 -11.85
C ASP A 279 2.87 -6.48 -11.05
N ILE A 280 3.76 -7.45 -10.87
CA ILE A 280 5.06 -7.28 -10.22
C ILE A 280 6.22 -7.48 -11.20
N GLY A 281 7.40 -6.98 -10.86
CA GLY A 281 8.55 -6.89 -11.77
C GLY A 281 8.71 -5.46 -12.27
N GLY A 282 9.91 -5.11 -12.72
CA GLY A 282 10.27 -3.71 -12.90
C GLY A 282 10.88 -3.09 -11.64
N ASP A 283 10.33 -1.95 -11.27
CA ASP A 283 10.57 -1.17 -10.04
C ASP A 283 9.91 -1.77 -8.79
N LYS A 284 8.93 -2.67 -8.97
CA LYS A 284 8.16 -3.30 -7.89
C LYS A 284 8.80 -4.62 -7.43
N VAL A 285 9.76 -4.51 -6.52
CA VAL A 285 10.51 -5.65 -5.98
C VAL A 285 9.74 -6.34 -4.86
N LEU A 286 9.61 -7.67 -4.92
CA LEU A 286 9.06 -8.46 -3.82
C LEU A 286 10.18 -8.93 -2.87
N PRO A 287 10.12 -8.57 -1.58
CA PRO A 287 11.11 -8.92 -0.54
C PRO A 287 11.62 -10.36 -0.51
N TYR A 288 10.74 -11.30 -0.87
CA TYR A 288 10.92 -12.74 -0.69
C TYR A 288 11.11 -13.49 -2.02
N MET A 289 11.14 -12.79 -3.15
CA MET A 289 11.48 -13.38 -4.44
C MET A 289 12.91 -13.02 -4.82
N ARG A 290 13.66 -13.99 -5.35
CA ARG A 290 14.97 -13.70 -5.94
C ARG A 290 14.78 -12.79 -7.15
N THR A 291 15.28 -11.57 -7.04
CA THR A 291 15.36 -10.61 -8.13
C THR A 291 16.33 -11.13 -9.18
N VAL A 292 15.91 -11.15 -10.44
CA VAL A 292 16.81 -11.29 -11.58
C VAL A 292 17.19 -9.87 -11.96
N GLU A 293 18.49 -9.54 -11.96
CA GLU A 293 18.94 -8.27 -12.50
C GLU A 293 18.67 -8.25 -14.02
N GLU A 294 17.87 -7.29 -14.46
CA GLU A 294 17.57 -7.05 -15.86
C GLU A 294 18.08 -5.65 -16.23
N GLU A 295 18.63 -5.51 -17.44
CA GLU A 295 19.09 -4.21 -17.94
C GLU A 295 17.94 -3.19 -18.05
N ASN A 296 16.75 -3.67 -18.46
CA ASN A 296 15.54 -2.88 -18.48
C ASN A 296 14.35 -3.63 -17.84
N PRO A 297 14.14 -3.43 -16.54
CA PRO A 297 13.04 -4.07 -15.80
C PRO A 297 11.64 -3.67 -16.31
N ALA A 298 11.49 -2.49 -16.93
CA ALA A 298 10.19 -2.05 -17.47
C ALA A 298 9.76 -2.87 -18.70
N LEU A 299 10.73 -3.33 -19.51
CA LEU A 299 10.50 -4.15 -20.70
C LEU A 299 10.69 -5.65 -20.44
N GLY A 300 11.07 -6.02 -19.23
CA GLY A 300 11.55 -7.36 -18.86
C GLY A 300 10.48 -8.32 -18.34
N TRP A 301 10.90 -9.15 -17.38
CA TRP A 301 10.17 -10.28 -16.84
C TRP A 301 9.23 -9.86 -15.70
N ARG A 302 8.07 -9.33 -16.09
CA ARG A 302 7.05 -8.80 -15.18
C ARG A 302 5.64 -9.30 -15.46
N ALA A 303 4.74 -9.06 -14.51
CA ALA A 303 3.30 -9.17 -14.67
C ALA A 303 2.87 -10.53 -15.24
N ILE A 304 2.10 -10.56 -16.33
CA ILE A 304 1.62 -11.81 -16.90
C ILE A 304 2.75 -12.74 -17.36
N ARG A 305 3.89 -12.21 -17.84
CA ARG A 305 5.03 -13.02 -18.28
C ARG A 305 5.59 -13.85 -17.13
N LEU A 306 5.70 -13.23 -15.95
CA LEU A 306 6.06 -13.93 -14.71
C LEU A 306 4.98 -14.97 -14.34
N GLY A 307 3.71 -14.62 -14.47
CA GLY A 307 2.59 -15.53 -14.19
C GLY A 307 2.54 -16.75 -15.12
N LEU A 308 2.92 -16.59 -16.38
CA LEU A 308 2.99 -17.66 -17.38
C LEU A 308 4.23 -18.55 -17.20
N ASP A 309 5.39 -17.95 -16.92
CA ASP A 309 6.64 -18.70 -16.66
C ASP A 309 6.60 -19.41 -15.28
N ARG A 310 5.93 -18.82 -14.29
CA ARG A 310 5.70 -19.42 -12.98
C ARG A 310 4.20 -19.58 -12.67
N PRO A 311 3.53 -20.58 -13.29
CA PRO A 311 2.10 -20.79 -13.14
C PRO A 311 1.63 -20.97 -11.69
N GLY A 312 2.49 -21.45 -10.78
CA GLY A 312 2.13 -21.60 -9.37
C GLY A 312 1.66 -20.29 -8.71
N LEU A 313 2.30 -19.16 -9.07
CA LEU A 313 1.94 -17.83 -8.56
C LEU A 313 0.55 -17.44 -9.06
N LEU A 314 0.36 -17.46 -10.38
CA LEU A 314 -0.90 -17.10 -11.03
C LEU A 314 -2.05 -18.01 -10.58
N ARG A 315 -1.83 -19.33 -10.54
CA ARG A 315 -2.83 -20.32 -10.08
C ARG A 315 -3.27 -20.07 -8.64
N SER A 316 -2.33 -19.75 -7.74
CA SER A 316 -2.66 -19.48 -6.34
C SER A 316 -3.59 -18.27 -6.21
N GLN A 317 -3.31 -17.21 -6.96
CA GLN A 317 -4.10 -15.99 -6.97
C GLN A 317 -5.47 -16.20 -7.62
N LEU A 318 -5.51 -16.82 -8.80
CA LEU A 318 -6.77 -17.11 -9.50
C LEU A 318 -7.67 -18.01 -8.67
N ARG A 319 -7.11 -19.01 -7.97
CA ARG A 319 -7.88 -19.86 -7.05
C ARG A 319 -8.46 -19.06 -5.88
N ALA A 320 -7.71 -18.12 -5.32
CA ALA A 320 -8.22 -17.24 -4.27
C ALA A 320 -9.36 -16.34 -4.79
N LEU A 321 -9.19 -15.71 -5.96
CA LEU A 321 -10.21 -14.88 -6.60
C LEU A 321 -11.49 -15.66 -6.89
N LEU A 322 -11.38 -16.84 -7.51
CA LEU A 322 -12.53 -17.70 -7.83
C LEU A 322 -13.30 -18.13 -6.56
N ARG A 323 -12.58 -18.45 -5.47
CA ARG A 323 -13.21 -18.80 -4.19
C ARG A 323 -13.82 -17.59 -3.47
N ALA A 324 -13.31 -16.39 -3.73
CA ALA A 324 -13.84 -15.15 -3.18
C ALA A 324 -15.13 -14.75 -3.89
N GLY A 325 -15.19 -14.90 -5.21
CA GLY A 325 -16.35 -14.60 -6.04
C GLY A 325 -17.49 -15.63 -5.96
N ALA A 326 -17.43 -16.61 -5.06
CA ALA A 326 -18.45 -17.64 -4.92
C ALA A 326 -19.87 -17.06 -4.78
N GLY A 327 -20.77 -17.43 -5.71
CA GLY A 327 -22.15 -16.93 -5.75
C GLY A 327 -22.28 -15.45 -6.15
N ARG A 328 -21.27 -14.87 -6.83
CA ARG A 328 -21.28 -13.47 -7.31
C ARG A 328 -20.69 -13.37 -8.70
N ASP A 329 -20.91 -12.23 -9.34
CA ASP A 329 -20.16 -11.84 -10.53
C ASP A 329 -18.73 -11.47 -10.16
N LEU A 330 -17.77 -12.01 -10.90
CA LEU A 330 -16.33 -11.76 -10.71
C LEU A 330 -15.72 -11.24 -12.00
N ARG A 331 -15.04 -10.10 -11.95
CA ARG A 331 -14.28 -9.58 -13.09
C ARG A 331 -12.78 -9.70 -12.79
N ILE A 332 -12.05 -10.37 -13.67
CA ILE A 332 -10.59 -10.55 -13.58
C ILE A 332 -9.98 -9.99 -14.85
N MET A 333 -8.87 -9.25 -14.73
CA MET A 333 -8.09 -8.83 -15.88
C MET A 333 -6.60 -9.14 -15.72
N PHE A 334 -5.97 -9.47 -16.85
CA PHE A 334 -4.55 -9.72 -16.92
C PHE A 334 -3.78 -8.47 -17.38
N PRO A 335 -2.73 -8.04 -16.64
CA PRO A 335 -1.84 -6.96 -17.01
C PRO A 335 -0.80 -7.40 -18.05
N MET A 336 -0.22 -6.44 -18.78
CA MET A 336 0.94 -6.58 -19.68
C MET A 336 0.77 -7.63 -20.78
N ILE A 337 -0.46 -7.82 -21.25
CA ILE A 337 -0.75 -8.67 -22.41
C ILE A 337 -0.19 -7.97 -23.64
N ALA A 338 0.79 -8.59 -24.30
CA ALA A 338 1.41 -8.08 -25.52
C ALA A 338 0.83 -8.73 -26.78
N THR A 339 0.29 -9.94 -26.66
CA THR A 339 -0.31 -10.72 -27.76
C THR A 339 -1.57 -11.46 -27.30
N ALA A 340 -2.47 -11.77 -28.24
CA ALA A 340 -3.66 -12.57 -27.99
C ALA A 340 -3.32 -14.01 -27.54
N GLY A 341 -2.17 -14.54 -27.98
CA GLY A 341 -1.68 -15.84 -27.53
C GLY A 341 -1.29 -15.89 -26.04
N GLU A 342 -0.75 -14.80 -25.48
CA GLU A 342 -0.49 -14.71 -24.03
C GLU A 342 -1.80 -14.69 -23.24
N PHE A 343 -2.82 -13.98 -23.75
CA PHE A 343 -4.14 -13.96 -23.14
C PHE A 343 -4.76 -15.35 -23.10
N ASP A 344 -4.68 -16.12 -24.19
CA ASP A 344 -5.22 -17.48 -24.24
C ASP A 344 -4.53 -18.41 -23.24
N GLN A 345 -3.21 -18.29 -23.08
CA GLN A 345 -2.47 -19.06 -22.08
C GLN A 345 -2.92 -18.70 -20.65
N ALA A 346 -3.09 -17.41 -20.36
CA ALA A 346 -3.56 -16.93 -19.06
C ALA A 346 -4.98 -17.42 -18.76
N LYS A 347 -5.89 -17.28 -19.73
CA LYS A 347 -7.27 -17.75 -19.66
C LYS A 347 -7.33 -19.27 -19.48
N ALA A 348 -6.49 -20.04 -20.16
CA ALA A 348 -6.42 -21.48 -19.98
C ALA A 348 -6.01 -21.88 -18.55
N ILE A 349 -5.16 -21.10 -17.88
CA ILE A 349 -4.81 -21.33 -16.45
C ILE A 349 -6.04 -21.07 -15.55
N LEU A 350 -6.78 -19.99 -15.80
CA LEU A 350 -8.03 -19.70 -15.09
C LEU A 350 -9.05 -20.83 -15.24
N GLU A 351 -9.29 -21.31 -16.46
CA GLU A 351 -10.24 -22.39 -16.74
C GLU A 351 -9.86 -23.72 -16.06
N ARG A 352 -8.56 -24.01 -15.96
CA ARG A 352 -8.06 -25.17 -15.21
C ARG A 352 -8.35 -25.04 -13.72
N GLU A 353 -8.19 -23.85 -13.14
CA GLU A 353 -8.50 -23.61 -11.73
C GLU A 353 -10.01 -23.64 -11.46
N LEU A 354 -10.84 -23.11 -12.38
CA LEU A 354 -12.29 -23.24 -12.33
C LEU A 354 -12.72 -24.71 -12.32
N THR A 355 -12.15 -25.51 -13.23
CA THR A 355 -12.38 -26.96 -13.31
C THR A 355 -11.91 -27.69 -12.05
N HIS A 356 -10.75 -27.30 -11.52
CA HIS A 356 -10.23 -27.85 -10.27
C HIS A 356 -11.19 -27.60 -9.10
N LEU A 357 -11.67 -26.36 -8.95
CA LEU A 357 -12.62 -26.00 -7.88
C LEU A 357 -13.95 -26.74 -8.02
N ARG A 358 -14.47 -26.87 -9.24
CA ARG A 358 -15.69 -27.64 -9.54
C ARG A 358 -15.55 -29.10 -9.11
N LYS A 359 -14.43 -29.75 -9.45
CA LYS A 359 -14.16 -31.16 -9.10
C LYS A 359 -14.07 -31.39 -7.58
N HIS A 360 -13.66 -30.37 -6.82
CA HIS A 360 -13.52 -30.45 -5.36
C HIS A 360 -14.76 -29.93 -4.61
N GLY A 361 -15.88 -29.68 -5.30
CA GLY A 361 -17.16 -29.31 -4.68
C GLY A 361 -17.19 -27.89 -4.10
N HIS A 362 -16.33 -27.00 -4.57
CA HIS A 362 -16.39 -25.59 -4.16
C HIS A 362 -17.51 -24.84 -4.89
N VAL A 363 -18.16 -23.92 -4.18
CA VAL A 363 -19.09 -22.95 -4.80
C VAL A 363 -18.29 -22.04 -5.74
N LEU A 364 -18.75 -21.91 -6.98
CA LEU A 364 -18.12 -21.11 -8.02
C LEU A 364 -18.76 -19.72 -8.10
N PRO A 365 -18.11 -18.74 -8.73
CA PRO A 365 -18.76 -17.52 -9.16
C PRO A 365 -19.93 -17.80 -10.11
N GLU A 366 -20.96 -16.96 -10.07
CA GLU A 366 -22.11 -17.06 -10.99
C GLU A 366 -21.66 -16.80 -12.42
N ARG A 367 -20.85 -15.74 -12.60
CA ARG A 367 -20.20 -15.40 -13.85
C ARG A 367 -18.78 -14.93 -13.59
N VAL A 368 -17.88 -15.30 -14.48
CA VAL A 368 -16.50 -14.80 -14.49
C VAL A 368 -16.31 -14.06 -15.80
N PHE A 369 -16.08 -12.76 -15.72
CA PHE A 369 -15.69 -11.94 -16.86
C PHE A 369 -14.17 -11.81 -16.87
N VAL A 370 -13.56 -12.07 -18.02
CA VAL A 370 -12.11 -12.11 -18.20
C VAL A 370 -11.70 -11.05 -19.21
N GLY A 371 -10.95 -10.06 -18.75
CA GLY A 371 -10.46 -8.96 -19.56
C GLY A 371 -8.95 -8.91 -19.68
N ALA A 372 -8.48 -7.97 -20.50
CA ALA A 372 -7.07 -7.65 -20.65
C ALA A 372 -6.84 -6.15 -20.43
N MET A 373 -5.70 -5.81 -19.83
CA MET A 373 -5.23 -4.43 -19.79
C MET A 373 -4.49 -4.09 -21.08
N VAL A 374 -4.90 -3.01 -21.74
CA VAL A 374 -4.24 -2.47 -22.94
C VAL A 374 -3.19 -1.48 -22.48
N GLU A 375 -1.97 -1.97 -22.26
CA GLU A 375 -0.82 -1.18 -21.80
C GLU A 375 0.47 -1.47 -22.58
N VAL A 376 0.49 -2.54 -23.38
CA VAL A 376 1.59 -2.84 -24.32
C VAL A 376 1.17 -2.45 -25.74
N PRO A 377 1.87 -1.53 -26.41
CA PRO A 377 1.48 -1.04 -27.74
C PRO A 377 1.31 -2.13 -28.80
N SER A 378 2.03 -3.26 -28.69
CA SER A 378 1.89 -4.39 -29.62
C SER A 378 0.47 -4.94 -29.67
N LEU A 379 -0.26 -4.92 -28.55
CA LEU A 379 -1.64 -5.42 -28.48
C LEU A 379 -2.60 -4.61 -29.36
N LEU A 380 -2.28 -3.34 -29.65
CA LEU A 380 -3.08 -2.50 -30.55
C LEU A 380 -3.13 -3.06 -31.97
N PHE A 381 -2.07 -3.74 -32.40
CA PHE A 381 -2.01 -4.39 -33.72
C PHE A 381 -2.78 -5.72 -33.78
N GLU A 382 -3.20 -6.25 -32.63
CA GLU A 382 -3.98 -7.48 -32.51
C GLU A 382 -5.39 -7.20 -31.93
N LEU A 383 -5.90 -5.96 -32.04
CA LEU A 383 -7.20 -5.58 -31.46
C LEU A 383 -8.36 -6.43 -31.98
N ASP A 384 -8.43 -6.66 -33.29
CA ASP A 384 -9.48 -7.47 -33.90
C ASP A 384 -9.48 -8.91 -33.34
N GLU A 385 -8.28 -9.43 -33.06
CA GLU A 385 -8.10 -10.77 -32.52
C GLU A 385 -8.49 -10.83 -31.03
N ILE A 386 -7.97 -9.93 -30.20
CA ILE A 386 -8.20 -9.93 -28.75
C ILE A 386 -9.66 -9.61 -28.41
N LEU A 387 -10.33 -8.72 -29.14
CA LEU A 387 -11.73 -8.33 -28.91
C LEU A 387 -12.71 -9.51 -29.03
N SER A 388 -12.34 -10.55 -29.79
CA SER A 388 -13.14 -11.78 -29.88
C SER A 388 -12.96 -12.74 -28.70
N ARG A 389 -11.96 -12.49 -27.82
CA ARG A 389 -11.52 -13.40 -26.75
C ARG A 389 -11.79 -12.91 -25.35
N VAL A 390 -11.81 -11.58 -25.16
CA VAL A 390 -12.05 -10.90 -23.88
C VAL A 390 -13.51 -10.53 -23.69
N ASP A 391 -13.93 -10.45 -22.44
CA ASP A 391 -15.23 -9.87 -22.07
C ASP A 391 -15.19 -8.33 -21.98
N PHE A 392 -14.01 -7.77 -21.72
CA PHE A 392 -13.78 -6.33 -21.62
C PHE A 392 -12.29 -5.98 -21.79
N LEU A 393 -12.00 -4.72 -22.11
CA LEU A 393 -10.66 -4.15 -22.11
C LEU A 393 -10.58 -2.99 -21.12
N SER A 394 -9.40 -2.78 -20.53
CA SER A 394 -9.09 -1.62 -19.71
C SER A 394 -7.81 -0.98 -20.22
N VAL A 395 -7.87 0.28 -20.68
CA VAL A 395 -6.66 0.99 -21.12
C VAL A 395 -5.84 1.42 -19.91
N GLY A 396 -4.58 0.98 -19.84
CA GLY A 396 -3.61 1.42 -18.85
C GLY A 396 -2.73 2.52 -19.46
N SER A 397 -3.11 3.78 -19.22
CA SER A 397 -2.44 4.97 -19.79
C SER A 397 -1.29 5.50 -18.95
#